data_AF-A0A945FN31-F1
#
_entry.id   AF-A0A945FN31-F1
#
_cell.length_a   1.000
_cell.length_b   1.000
_cell.length_c   1.000
_cell.angle_alpha   90.00
_cell.angle_beta   90.00
_cell.angle_gamma   90.00
#
_symmetry.space_group_name_H-M   'P 1'
#
loop_
_entity.id
_entity.type
_entity.pdbx_description
1 polymer ?
#
loop_
_entity_poly.entity_id
_entity_poly.type
_entity_poly.pdbx_seq_one_letter_code
_entity_poly.pdbx_strand_id
1 'polypeptide(L)'
;MKRLLLMLALSIGASMAIADQQCAAEYNSATRVLDLPFVIVDGGNNSYSVKFQNRASPGNYLFELDSTTVTLNEPPVEPGDTTCAEGGTCVIGDEGYPISAIGDLLPGLSDLPFLQAGWSKTHDGAEPGRFEEVKRNKRRGLETDDLDLLPKVKEFQELEDLSREKILPPENMSGMVEFEFFDTTSNRYFSYKIDRAELAIASRSVSQFPDENRERGESPDKEDVQREDLRIKSWSNATDNRTRRAIADGYSDTNTVYQSFADYGGCSATVLSANSNRMVAITAAHCIFPGADAFSSSKLRPRRNSTTSPTWGSWTVYAFGYYPVYLDNNCDDDWGGGASCIKHDIALVLATPDSGATAPRSLGWGYRPKSFLNDHSKYRRGYPGCSYEHSPAGCTTNNLYGDGKLSVGGFSSLDSDWWNRIVKFSSDINPGDSGSGLYYYRSGNPYVFAVTSAEPSSCKTDCSSSRPNFSRRITPNFFDFINAVIF
;
A
#
# COMPACT_ATOMS: atom_id res chain seq x y z
N MET A 1 6.75 25.04 28.08
CA MET A 1 5.66 24.15 28.51
C MET A 1 4.28 24.81 28.49
N LYS A 2 4.00 25.89 29.23
CA LYS A 2 2.64 26.49 29.29
C LYS A 2 2.05 26.95 27.93
N ARG A 3 2.87 27.44 26.99
CA ARG A 3 2.44 27.78 25.63
C ARG A 3 2.17 26.57 24.71
N LEU A 4 2.79 25.43 25.01
CA LEU A 4 2.63 24.18 24.24
C LEU A 4 1.29 23.52 24.56
N LEU A 5 0.90 23.51 25.84
CA LEU A 5 -0.41 23.03 26.31
C LEU A 5 -1.58 23.86 25.77
N LEU A 6 -1.40 25.19 25.65
CA LEU A 6 -2.43 26.07 25.11
C LEU A 6 -2.64 25.87 23.60
N MET A 7 -1.57 25.66 22.84
CA MET A 7 -1.69 25.33 21.41
C MET A 7 -2.29 23.95 21.20
N LEU A 8 -1.96 22.98 22.05
CA LEU A 8 -2.55 21.63 22.01
C LEU A 8 -4.06 21.66 22.27
N ALA A 9 -4.51 22.39 23.30
CA ALA A 9 -5.93 22.54 23.63
C ALA A 9 -6.73 23.30 22.56
N LEU A 10 -6.15 24.33 21.93
CA LEU A 10 -6.77 25.05 20.82
C LEU A 10 -6.83 24.24 19.53
N SER A 11 -5.81 23.40 19.26
CA SER A 11 -5.89 22.44 18.16
C SER A 11 -6.94 21.36 18.40
N ILE A 12 -7.06 20.83 19.62
CA ILE A 12 -8.09 19.82 19.96
C ILE A 12 -9.50 20.41 19.83
N GLY A 13 -9.74 21.63 20.34
CA GLY A 13 -11.04 22.31 20.20
C GLY A 13 -11.41 22.62 18.75
N ALA A 14 -10.44 23.04 17.93
CA ALA A 14 -10.66 23.28 16.49
C ALA A 14 -10.89 21.98 15.71
N SER A 15 -10.21 20.88 16.07
CA SER A 15 -10.41 19.56 15.47
C SER A 15 -11.78 18.97 15.81
N MET A 16 -12.28 19.16 17.03
CA MET A 16 -13.58 18.64 17.46
C MET A 16 -14.77 19.40 16.87
N ALA A 17 -14.64 20.71 16.63
CA ALA A 17 -15.68 21.50 15.96
C ALA A 17 -15.83 21.20 14.45
N ILE A 18 -14.80 20.61 13.83
CA ILE A 18 -14.81 20.19 12.42
C ILE A 18 -15.34 18.75 12.26
N ALA A 19 -15.39 17.98 13.36
CA ALA A 19 -15.68 16.54 13.34
C ALA A 19 -17.13 16.15 13.68
N ASP A 20 -18.07 17.10 13.79
CA ASP A 20 -19.52 16.88 13.95
C ASP A 20 -19.91 15.77 14.98
N GLN A 21 -19.14 15.65 16.07
CA GLN A 21 -19.48 14.77 17.20
C GLN A 21 -20.35 15.53 18.20
N GLN A 22 -21.37 14.87 18.76
CA GLN A 22 -22.33 15.41 19.74
C GLN A 22 -21.72 15.84 21.09
N CYS A 23 -20.40 15.94 21.21
CA CYS A 23 -19.69 16.40 22.40
C CYS A 23 -18.83 17.62 22.06
N ALA A 24 -19.47 18.66 21.53
CA ALA A 24 -18.80 19.92 21.20
C ALA A 24 -18.26 20.60 22.47
N ALA A 25 -17.04 21.12 22.38
CA ALA A 25 -16.48 21.99 23.40
C ALA A 25 -17.37 23.24 23.57
N GLU A 26 -17.78 23.55 24.79
CA GLU A 26 -18.63 24.72 25.06
C GLU A 26 -17.82 25.82 25.75
N TYR A 27 -17.76 27.00 25.12
CA TYR A 27 -17.15 28.18 25.75
C TYR A 27 -18.22 29.15 26.25
N ASN A 28 -18.34 29.26 27.58
CA ASN A 28 -19.21 30.24 28.20
C ASN A 28 -18.48 31.58 28.28
N SER A 29 -18.88 32.53 27.42
CA SER A 29 -18.25 33.85 27.34
C SER A 29 -18.46 34.73 28.59
N ALA A 30 -19.52 34.47 29.37
CA ALA A 30 -19.83 35.21 30.60
C ALA A 30 -18.94 34.75 31.77
N THR A 31 -18.78 33.44 31.95
CA THR A 31 -17.91 32.87 33.00
C THR A 31 -16.46 32.71 32.53
N ARG A 32 -16.22 32.82 31.22
CA ARG A 32 -14.93 32.60 30.56
C ARG A 32 -14.37 31.19 30.78
N VAL A 33 -15.25 30.20 30.87
CA VAL A 33 -14.92 28.79 31.03
C VAL A 33 -15.07 28.07 29.70
N LEU A 34 -14.06 27.31 29.31
CA LEU A 34 -14.12 26.33 28.23
C LEU A 34 -14.32 24.94 28.84
N ASP A 35 -15.43 24.30 28.52
CA ASP A 35 -15.78 22.95 28.96
C ASP A 35 -15.44 21.95 27.85
N LEU A 36 -14.61 20.96 28.18
CA LEU A 36 -14.30 19.83 27.31
C LEU A 36 -14.87 18.56 27.97
N PRO A 37 -16.07 18.11 27.57
CA PRO A 37 -16.72 16.97 28.23
C PRO A 37 -16.02 15.63 28.00
N PHE A 38 -15.12 15.57 27.01
CA PHE A 38 -14.45 14.34 26.61
C PHE A 38 -12.99 14.59 26.17
N VAL A 39 -12.03 14.12 26.97
CA VAL A 39 -10.59 14.16 26.68
C VAL A 39 -9.97 12.80 26.97
N ILE A 40 -9.22 12.27 26.02
CA ILE A 40 -8.39 11.07 26.18
C ILE A 40 -6.93 11.52 26.27
N VAL A 41 -6.22 11.05 27.30
CA VAL A 41 -4.80 11.37 27.53
C VAL A 41 -3.95 10.16 27.13
N ASP A 42 -2.93 10.41 26.32
CA ASP A 42 -1.92 9.41 25.89
C ASP A 42 -2.49 8.13 25.26
N GLY A 43 -3.67 8.21 24.63
CA GLY A 43 -4.33 7.06 24.01
C GLY A 43 -4.83 6.00 25.01
N GLY A 44 -4.98 6.34 26.29
CA GLY A 44 -5.52 5.43 27.30
C GLY A 44 -7.03 5.19 27.17
N ASN A 45 -7.53 4.16 27.87
CA ASN A 45 -8.95 3.78 27.86
C ASN A 45 -9.87 4.66 28.72
N ASN A 46 -9.31 5.66 29.39
CA ASN A 46 -10.04 6.53 30.30
C ASN A 46 -10.39 7.84 29.59
N SER A 47 -11.65 8.27 29.72
CA SER A 47 -12.06 9.60 29.28
C SER A 47 -12.28 10.53 30.47
N TYR A 48 -11.95 11.80 30.28
CA TYR A 48 -12.05 12.83 31.31
C TYR A 48 -12.93 13.98 30.82
N SER A 49 -13.72 14.56 31.73
CA SER A 49 -14.24 15.91 31.57
C SER A 49 -13.28 16.91 32.22
N VAL A 50 -12.91 17.96 31.51
CA VAL A 50 -11.98 18.99 32.00
C VAL A 50 -12.47 20.40 31.68
N LYS A 51 -12.31 21.34 32.61
CA LYS A 51 -12.64 22.74 32.40
C LYS A 51 -11.39 23.61 32.43
N PHE A 52 -11.34 24.59 31.53
CA PHE A 52 -10.30 25.60 31.47
C PHE A 52 -10.89 26.98 31.74
N GLN A 53 -10.30 27.71 32.69
CA GLN A 53 -10.68 29.09 32.99
C GLN A 53 -9.79 30.05 32.22
N ASN A 54 -10.38 30.92 31.40
CA ASN A 54 -9.63 32.02 30.80
C ASN A 54 -9.46 33.16 31.83
N ARG A 55 -8.21 33.38 32.25
CA ARG A 55 -7.83 34.41 33.25
C ARG A 55 -7.25 35.68 32.64
N ALA A 56 -7.18 35.77 31.31
CA ALA A 56 -6.61 36.94 30.67
C ALA A 56 -7.57 38.14 30.65
N SER A 57 -7.00 39.34 30.55
CA SER A 57 -7.76 40.58 30.32
C SER A 57 -8.53 40.52 29.00
N PRO A 58 -9.63 41.29 28.82
CA PRO A 58 -10.39 41.31 27.57
C PRO A 58 -9.47 41.51 26.35
N GLY A 59 -9.55 40.61 25.36
CA GLY A 59 -8.73 40.64 24.15
C GLY A 59 -7.51 39.72 24.14
N ASN A 60 -7.19 39.06 25.26
CA ASN A 60 -6.17 38.02 25.35
C ASN A 60 -6.81 36.69 25.77
N TYR A 61 -6.22 35.56 25.35
CA TYR A 61 -6.65 34.22 25.76
C TYR A 61 -5.51 33.53 26.49
N LEU A 62 -5.68 33.35 27.81
CA LEU A 62 -4.82 32.51 28.63
C LEU A 62 -5.72 31.58 29.44
N PHE A 63 -5.85 30.35 28.97
CA PHE A 63 -6.60 29.30 29.63
C PHE A 63 -5.69 28.58 30.64
N GLU A 64 -6.12 28.55 31.89
CA GLU A 64 -5.52 27.72 32.94
C GLU A 64 -6.46 26.55 33.23
N LEU A 65 -5.90 25.33 33.33
CA LEU A 65 -6.65 24.16 33.74
C LEU A 65 -7.18 24.38 35.17
N ASP A 66 -8.49 24.24 35.36
CA ASP A 66 -9.05 24.16 36.69
C ASP A 66 -8.91 22.72 37.20
N SER A 67 -7.84 22.47 37.97
CA SER A 67 -7.53 21.13 38.49
C SER A 67 -8.62 20.56 39.40
N THR A 68 -9.57 21.37 39.88
CA THR A 68 -10.71 20.89 40.68
C THR A 68 -11.83 20.29 39.85
N THR A 69 -11.75 20.37 38.52
CA THR A 69 -12.82 19.97 37.60
C THR A 69 -12.51 18.72 36.77
N VAL A 70 -11.33 18.11 36.95
CA VAL A 70 -10.95 16.89 36.24
C VAL A 70 -11.77 15.74 36.81
N THR A 71 -12.73 15.24 36.03
CA THR A 71 -13.62 14.16 36.43
C THR A 71 -13.40 12.98 35.50
N LEU A 72 -13.12 11.80 36.05
CA LEU A 72 -13.07 10.56 35.28
C LEU A 72 -14.50 10.19 34.90
N ASN A 73 -14.77 10.05 33.61
CA ASN A 73 -16.05 9.56 33.15
C ASN A 73 -16.09 8.04 33.40
N GLU A 74 -17.11 7.54 34.09
CA GLU A 74 -17.30 6.10 34.20
C GLU A 74 -17.57 5.52 32.79
N PRO A 75 -16.98 4.35 32.44
CA PRO A 75 -17.30 3.69 31.19
C PRO A 75 -18.80 3.40 31.14
N PRO A 76 -19.45 3.54 29.98
CA PRO A 76 -20.87 3.22 29.85
C PRO A 76 -21.10 1.78 30.32
N VAL A 77 -22.06 1.60 31.23
CA VAL A 77 -22.50 0.28 31.69
C VAL A 77 -23.07 -0.46 30.49
N GLU A 78 -22.41 -1.55 30.06
CA GLU A 78 -22.94 -2.41 29.01
C GLU A 78 -24.33 -2.93 29.42
N PRO A 79 -25.35 -2.83 28.54
CA PRO A 79 -26.64 -3.45 28.80
C PRO A 79 -26.46 -4.97 28.80
N GLY A 80 -26.70 -5.59 29.96
CA GLY A 80 -26.52 -7.02 30.16
C GLY A 80 -27.39 -7.89 29.25
N ASP A 81 -26.74 -8.89 28.63
CA ASP A 81 -27.38 -9.95 27.87
C ASP A 81 -28.09 -10.97 28.78
N THR A 82 -29.40 -11.14 28.57
CA THR A 82 -30.19 -12.34 28.87
C THR A 82 -31.32 -12.35 27.84
N THR A 83 -31.56 -13.38 27.03
CA THR A 83 -31.93 -14.77 27.41
C THR A 83 -31.72 -15.75 26.24
N CYS A 84 -31.19 -16.95 26.53
CA CYS A 84 -31.53 -18.15 25.76
C CYS A 84 -32.77 -18.80 26.39
N ALA A 85 -33.81 -19.06 25.59
CA ALA A 85 -34.95 -19.85 26.04
C ALA A 85 -34.60 -21.34 26.08
N GLU A 86 -34.97 -22.02 27.17
CA GLU A 86 -34.88 -23.47 27.31
C GLU A 86 -35.67 -24.18 26.19
N GLY A 87 -35.01 -25.09 25.46
CA GLY A 87 -35.70 -26.16 24.72
C GLY A 87 -35.63 -26.18 23.19
N GLY A 88 -34.75 -25.42 22.53
CA GLY A 88 -34.59 -25.47 21.06
C GLY A 88 -33.19 -25.91 20.62
N THR A 89 -33.10 -26.94 19.77
CA THR A 89 -31.85 -27.38 19.11
C THR A 89 -31.22 -26.25 18.28
N CYS A 90 -30.01 -25.82 18.63
CA CYS A 90 -29.19 -24.97 17.78
C CYS A 90 -28.71 -25.76 16.55
N VAL A 91 -29.22 -25.41 15.37
CA VAL A 91 -28.62 -25.82 14.10
C VAL A 91 -27.46 -24.88 13.81
N ILE A 92 -26.26 -25.42 13.62
CA ILE A 92 -25.07 -24.65 13.23
C ILE A 92 -25.29 -24.19 11.78
N GLY A 93 -25.60 -22.91 11.61
CA GLY A 93 -25.55 -22.23 10.32
C GLY A 93 -24.13 -21.80 10.00
N ASP A 94 -23.76 -21.90 8.72
CA ASP A 94 -22.49 -21.50 8.10
C ASP A 94 -22.27 -19.96 8.08
N GLU A 95 -22.47 -19.27 9.20
CA GLU A 95 -22.24 -17.83 9.27
C GLU A 95 -20.85 -17.52 9.85
N GLY A 96 -20.04 -16.78 9.09
CA GLY A 96 -18.79 -16.22 9.57
C GLY A 96 -19.04 -15.34 10.79
N TYR A 97 -18.23 -15.50 11.83
CA TYR A 97 -18.37 -14.71 13.05
C TYR A 97 -17.95 -13.26 12.76
N PRO A 98 -18.82 -12.26 12.98
CA PRO A 98 -18.38 -10.87 13.01
C PRO A 98 -17.34 -10.72 14.12
N ILE A 99 -16.17 -10.16 13.79
CA ILE A 99 -15.11 -9.91 14.76
C ILE A 99 -15.62 -8.84 15.73
N SER A 100 -15.80 -9.19 17.00
CA SER A 100 -16.48 -8.34 17.97
C SER A 100 -15.57 -7.32 18.68
N ALA A 101 -14.24 -7.32 18.47
CA ALA A 101 -13.35 -6.30 19.03
C ALA A 101 -12.04 -6.13 18.22
N ILE A 102 -11.50 -4.90 18.16
CA ILE A 102 -10.16 -4.57 17.63
C ILE A 102 -9.09 -5.46 18.29
N GLY A 103 -9.35 -5.95 19.50
CA GLY A 103 -8.47 -6.84 20.27
C GLY A 103 -8.15 -8.18 19.62
N ASP A 104 -8.91 -8.61 18.59
CA ASP A 104 -8.64 -9.86 17.86
C ASP A 104 -7.70 -9.66 16.66
N LEU A 105 -7.34 -8.41 16.33
CA LEU A 105 -6.36 -8.06 15.30
C LEU A 105 -4.99 -7.88 15.94
N LEU A 106 -3.94 -8.31 15.23
CA LEU A 106 -2.59 -8.02 15.69
C LEU A 106 -2.34 -6.51 15.71
N PRO A 107 -1.46 -6.02 16.62
CA PRO A 107 -1.11 -4.61 16.73
C PRO A 107 -0.82 -3.94 15.38
N GLY A 108 -0.14 -4.62 14.45
CA GLY A 108 0.20 -4.05 13.15
C GLY A 108 -0.98 -3.84 12.19
N LEU A 109 -2.06 -4.62 12.30
CA LEU A 109 -3.29 -4.44 11.52
C LEU A 109 -4.28 -3.52 12.24
N SER A 110 -4.40 -3.60 13.57
CA SER A 110 -5.23 -2.67 14.35
C SER A 110 -4.81 -1.20 14.22
N ASP A 111 -3.54 -0.97 13.89
CA ASP A 111 -2.96 0.35 13.68
C ASP A 111 -3.15 0.89 12.25
N LEU A 112 -3.91 0.19 11.39
CA LEU A 112 -4.24 0.69 10.07
C LEU A 112 -5.37 1.75 10.18
N PRO A 113 -5.16 2.98 9.67
CA PRO A 113 -6.09 4.09 9.91
C PRO A 113 -7.52 3.82 9.46
N PHE A 114 -7.70 3.14 8.31
CA PHE A 114 -9.03 2.80 7.80
C PHE A 114 -9.76 1.76 8.66
N LEU A 115 -9.04 0.84 9.35
CA LEU A 115 -9.66 -0.08 10.29
C LEU A 115 -10.17 0.65 11.53
N GLN A 116 -9.42 1.66 11.99
CA GLN A 116 -9.86 2.53 13.07
C GLN A 116 -11.09 3.36 12.67
N ALA A 117 -11.13 3.86 11.42
CA ALA A 117 -12.22 4.69 10.91
C ALA A 117 -13.50 3.91 10.57
N GLY A 118 -13.40 2.71 9.97
CA GLY A 118 -14.56 1.86 9.65
C GLY A 118 -15.31 1.41 10.91
N TRP A 119 -14.58 1.18 12.00
CA TRP A 119 -15.17 0.81 13.29
C TRP A 119 -15.85 1.99 13.99
N SER A 120 -15.31 3.21 13.89
CA SER A 120 -15.84 4.38 14.61
C SER A 120 -17.22 4.85 14.13
N LYS A 121 -17.63 4.48 12.90
CA LYS A 121 -18.88 4.96 12.28
C LYS A 121 -20.04 3.96 12.32
N THR A 122 -19.86 2.79 12.96
CA THR A 122 -20.98 1.89 13.31
C THR A 122 -22.03 2.54 14.22
N HIS A 123 -21.79 3.75 14.73
CA HIS A 123 -22.71 4.49 15.59
C HIS A 123 -23.78 5.35 14.86
N ASP A 124 -23.69 5.58 13.54
CA ASP A 124 -24.59 6.51 12.83
C ASP A 124 -25.43 5.89 11.68
N GLY A 125 -25.49 4.56 11.57
CA GLY A 125 -26.43 3.87 10.67
C GLY A 125 -26.07 3.83 9.18
N ALA A 126 -24.88 4.28 8.79
CA ALA A 126 -24.25 3.93 7.51
C ALA A 126 -23.07 3.01 7.82
N GLU A 127 -23.13 1.72 7.46
CA GLU A 127 -22.04 0.76 7.72
C GLU A 127 -20.83 1.05 6.82
N PRO A 128 -19.76 1.69 7.30
CA PRO A 128 -18.63 2.02 6.47
C PRO A 128 -17.63 0.88 6.54
N GLY A 129 -17.48 0.15 5.44
CA GLY A 129 -16.45 -0.88 5.30
C GLY A 129 -16.59 -2.04 6.29
N ARG A 130 -17.20 -3.14 5.85
CA ARG A 130 -17.30 -4.37 6.67
C ARG A 130 -15.95 -5.09 6.66
N PHE A 131 -15.39 -5.28 7.85
CA PHE A 131 -14.21 -6.12 8.06
C PHE A 131 -14.62 -7.46 8.66
N GLU A 132 -14.26 -8.57 8.01
CA GLU A 132 -14.63 -9.90 8.44
C GLU A 132 -13.48 -10.89 8.30
N GLU A 133 -13.33 -11.81 9.26
CA GLU A 133 -12.40 -12.92 9.09
C GLU A 133 -12.94 -13.86 8.00
N VAL A 134 -12.08 -14.19 7.04
CA VAL A 134 -12.41 -15.13 5.97
C VAL A 134 -11.76 -16.47 6.26
N LYS A 135 -12.55 -17.54 6.16
CA LYS A 135 -12.04 -18.91 6.24
C LYS A 135 -11.33 -19.26 4.93
N ARG A 136 -10.00 -19.19 4.93
CA ARG A 136 -9.15 -19.78 3.89
C ARG A 136 -8.21 -20.83 4.48
N ASN A 137 -7.63 -21.65 3.63
CA ASN A 137 -6.63 -22.63 4.05
C ASN A 137 -5.40 -21.91 4.63
N LYS A 138 -4.89 -22.44 5.74
CA LYS A 138 -3.63 -22.00 6.32
C LYS A 138 -2.50 -22.26 5.35
N ARG A 139 -1.56 -21.31 5.28
CA ARG A 139 -0.38 -21.40 4.40
C ARG A 139 0.90 -21.52 5.22
N ARG A 140 1.93 -22.17 4.68
CA ARG A 140 3.25 -22.23 5.31
C ARG A 140 4.15 -21.10 4.81
N GLY A 141 4.96 -20.54 5.70
CA GLY A 141 6.00 -19.59 5.30
C GLY A 141 7.07 -20.29 4.46
N LEU A 142 7.52 -19.63 3.41
CA LEU A 142 8.56 -20.12 2.51
C LEU A 142 9.54 -18.99 2.20
N GLU A 143 10.83 -19.23 2.43
CA GLU A 143 11.90 -18.34 1.94
C GLU A 143 11.99 -18.49 0.42
N THR A 144 11.99 -17.35 -0.29
CA THR A 144 11.81 -17.32 -1.74
C THR A 144 13.04 -16.87 -2.52
N ASP A 145 14.18 -16.62 -1.85
CA ASP A 145 15.43 -16.07 -2.41
C ASP A 145 15.92 -16.76 -3.71
N ASP A 146 15.61 -18.05 -3.92
CA ASP A 146 16.04 -18.86 -5.08
C ASP A 146 14.88 -19.48 -5.90
N LEU A 147 13.64 -18.99 -5.72
CA LEU A 147 12.49 -19.51 -6.46
C LEU A 147 12.31 -18.78 -7.80
N ASP A 148 12.04 -19.53 -8.85
CA ASP A 148 11.54 -18.96 -10.10
C ASP A 148 10.08 -18.58 -9.92
N LEU A 149 9.87 -17.32 -9.53
CA LEU A 149 8.55 -16.76 -9.31
C LEU A 149 8.05 -15.97 -10.51
N LEU A 150 8.74 -15.93 -11.66
CA LEU A 150 8.25 -15.18 -12.82
C LEU A 150 7.26 -16.03 -13.62
N PRO A 151 5.97 -15.69 -13.62
CA PRO A 151 4.97 -16.44 -14.34
C PRO A 151 5.14 -16.28 -15.84
N LYS A 152 5.01 -17.39 -16.56
CA LYS A 152 5.05 -17.43 -18.03
C LYS A 152 3.64 -17.61 -18.58
N VAL A 153 3.15 -16.63 -19.33
CA VAL A 153 1.78 -16.64 -19.86
C VAL A 153 1.74 -16.81 -21.37
N LYS A 154 0.67 -17.38 -21.93
CA LYS A 154 0.48 -17.32 -23.39
C LYS A 154 0.32 -15.86 -23.80
N GLU A 155 0.96 -15.46 -24.90
CA GLU A 155 0.75 -14.10 -25.40
C GLU A 155 -0.73 -13.93 -25.76
N PHE A 156 -1.34 -12.89 -25.20
CA PHE A 156 -2.67 -12.46 -25.55
C PHE A 156 -2.61 -11.06 -26.17
N GLN A 157 -3.41 -10.88 -27.22
CA GLN A 157 -3.78 -9.58 -27.75
C GLN A 157 -5.22 -9.33 -27.29
N GLU A 158 -5.38 -8.65 -26.16
CA GLU A 158 -6.65 -7.98 -25.92
C GLU A 158 -6.69 -6.75 -26.82
N LEU A 159 -7.85 -6.50 -27.46
CA LEU A 159 -8.08 -5.26 -28.20
C LEU A 159 -7.79 -4.12 -27.24
N GLU A 160 -6.85 -3.25 -27.63
CA GLU A 160 -6.52 -2.09 -26.85
C GLU A 160 -7.79 -1.24 -26.73
N ASP A 161 -8.38 -1.21 -25.53
CA ASP A 161 -9.61 -0.49 -25.33
C ASP A 161 -9.30 1.00 -25.38
N LEU A 162 -9.73 1.64 -26.48
CA LEU A 162 -9.51 3.05 -26.76
C LEU A 162 -10.50 3.95 -26.00
N SER A 163 -11.36 3.39 -25.14
CA SER A 163 -12.18 4.19 -24.26
C SER A 163 -11.30 5.11 -23.42
N ARG A 164 -11.72 6.38 -23.31
CA ARG A 164 -10.99 7.36 -22.52
C ARG A 164 -11.10 6.94 -21.06
N GLU A 165 -10.01 6.43 -20.49
CA GLU A 165 -9.84 6.25 -19.06
C GLU A 165 -10.30 7.55 -18.36
N LYS A 166 -11.34 7.45 -17.53
CA LYS A 166 -11.97 8.61 -16.88
C LYS A 166 -11.77 8.48 -15.38
N ILE A 167 -11.43 9.60 -14.75
CA ILE A 167 -11.54 9.71 -13.30
C ILE A 167 -13.01 10.01 -13.03
N LEU A 168 -13.73 9.02 -12.52
CA LEU A 168 -15.08 9.25 -12.04
C LEU A 168 -15.01 10.06 -10.75
N PRO A 169 -15.86 11.09 -10.58
CA PRO A 169 -16.04 11.69 -9.27
C PRO A 169 -16.80 10.69 -8.38
N PRO A 170 -16.61 10.71 -7.04
CA PRO A 170 -17.15 9.68 -6.16
C PRO A 170 -18.65 9.44 -6.29
N GLU A 171 -19.45 10.48 -6.51
CA GLU A 171 -20.90 10.40 -6.70
C GLU A 171 -21.34 9.59 -7.94
N ASN A 172 -20.42 9.34 -8.87
CA ASN A 172 -20.65 8.53 -10.08
C ASN A 172 -20.01 7.14 -9.98
N MET A 173 -19.43 6.79 -8.84
CA MET A 173 -18.94 5.45 -8.57
C MET A 173 -20.05 4.62 -7.94
N SER A 174 -20.08 3.33 -8.28
CA SER A 174 -21.05 2.40 -7.71
C SER A 174 -20.44 1.00 -7.56
N GLY A 175 -21.03 0.24 -6.65
CA GLY A 175 -20.64 -1.14 -6.39
C GLY A 175 -19.66 -1.26 -5.23
N MET A 176 -19.51 -2.50 -4.76
CA MET A 176 -18.60 -2.84 -3.68
C MET A 176 -17.21 -3.12 -4.24
N VAL A 177 -16.20 -2.72 -3.50
CA VAL A 177 -14.82 -3.16 -3.68
C VAL A 177 -14.40 -4.00 -2.50
N GLU A 178 -13.61 -5.03 -2.78
CA GLU A 178 -13.14 -5.98 -1.80
C GLU A 178 -11.63 -6.12 -1.88
N PHE A 179 -11.00 -6.07 -0.73
CA PHE A 179 -9.59 -6.37 -0.52
C PHE A 179 -9.47 -7.38 0.61
N GLU A 180 -8.40 -8.16 0.60
CA GLU A 180 -8.06 -9.05 1.69
C GLU A 180 -6.72 -8.70 2.29
N PHE A 181 -6.63 -8.90 3.60
CA PHE A 181 -5.40 -8.88 4.36
C PHE A 181 -5.06 -10.28 4.83
N PHE A 182 -3.82 -10.69 4.60
CA PHE A 182 -3.27 -11.92 5.18
C PHE A 182 -2.29 -11.56 6.28
N ASP A 183 -2.58 -12.00 7.50
CA ASP A 183 -1.70 -11.88 8.65
C ASP A 183 -0.74 -13.08 8.68
N THR A 184 0.54 -12.81 8.46
CA THR A 184 1.58 -13.84 8.38
C THR A 184 1.89 -14.50 9.73
N THR A 185 1.62 -13.81 10.84
CA THR A 185 1.92 -14.29 12.19
C THR A 185 0.81 -15.18 12.69
N SER A 186 -0.45 -14.78 12.52
CA SER A 186 -1.60 -15.61 12.93
C SER A 186 -2.04 -16.60 11.85
N ASN A 187 -1.61 -16.41 10.60
CA ASN A 187 -2.04 -17.19 9.43
C ASN A 187 -3.56 -17.12 9.24
N ARG A 188 -4.10 -15.90 9.36
CA ARG A 188 -5.54 -15.58 9.25
C ARG A 188 -5.75 -14.59 8.11
N TYR A 189 -6.97 -14.62 7.56
CA TYR A 189 -7.36 -13.76 6.45
C TYR A 189 -8.50 -12.88 6.89
N PHE A 190 -8.47 -11.64 6.43
CA PHE A 190 -9.50 -10.67 6.75
C PHE A 190 -9.92 -9.95 5.47
N SER A 191 -11.22 -10.00 5.16
CA SER A 191 -11.79 -9.26 4.04
C SER A 191 -12.23 -7.88 4.50
N TYR A 192 -11.97 -6.90 3.65
CA TYR A 192 -12.43 -5.53 3.77
C TYR A 192 -13.30 -5.21 2.56
N LYS A 193 -14.61 -5.09 2.80
CA LYS A 193 -15.63 -4.77 1.80
C LYS A 193 -16.19 -3.38 2.04
N ILE A 194 -16.03 -2.47 1.09
CA ILE A 194 -16.50 -1.09 1.20
C ILE A 194 -17.16 -0.63 -0.11
N ASP A 195 -18.10 0.30 -0.03
CA ASP A 195 -18.63 0.95 -1.22
C ASP A 195 -17.51 1.73 -1.96
N ARG A 196 -17.48 1.61 -3.29
CA ARG A 196 -16.44 2.21 -4.12
C ARG A 196 -16.35 3.72 -3.94
N ALA A 197 -17.48 4.42 -3.82
CA ALA A 197 -17.55 5.87 -3.66
C ALA A 197 -17.04 6.28 -2.28
N GLU A 198 -17.43 5.55 -1.23
CA GLU A 198 -16.96 5.81 0.12
C GLU A 198 -15.45 5.65 0.24
N LEU A 199 -14.89 4.58 -0.33
CA LEU A 199 -13.44 4.40 -0.37
C LEU A 199 -12.75 5.57 -1.07
N ALA A 200 -13.27 6.03 -2.21
CA ALA A 200 -12.71 7.18 -2.92
C ALA A 200 -12.76 8.46 -2.08
N ILE A 201 -13.88 8.73 -1.38
CA ILE A 201 -14.04 9.92 -0.53
C ILE A 201 -13.02 9.90 0.60
N ALA A 202 -12.96 8.80 1.35
CA ALA A 202 -12.02 8.65 2.46
C ALA A 202 -10.57 8.78 1.98
N SER A 203 -10.21 8.00 0.96
CA SER A 203 -8.82 7.86 0.49
C SER A 203 -8.29 9.08 -0.26
N ARG A 204 -9.16 9.88 -0.88
CA ARG A 204 -8.75 11.09 -1.61
C ARG A 204 -8.78 12.34 -0.74
N SER A 205 -9.52 12.34 0.37
CA SER A 205 -9.51 13.46 1.33
C SER A 205 -8.14 13.70 1.96
N VAL A 206 -7.34 12.64 2.09
CA VAL A 206 -5.98 12.64 2.66
C VAL A 206 -4.88 12.84 1.62
N SER A 207 -5.21 12.79 0.32
CA SER A 207 -4.25 12.98 -0.78
C SER A 207 -4.44 14.35 -1.44
N GLN A 208 -3.36 15.14 -1.54
CA GLN A 208 -3.42 16.45 -2.21
C GLN A 208 -3.74 16.36 -3.71
N PHE A 209 -3.54 15.19 -4.32
CA PHE A 209 -3.98 14.90 -5.68
C PHE A 209 -4.68 13.54 -5.73
N PRO A 210 -5.85 13.44 -6.39
CA PRO A 210 -6.62 12.20 -6.46
C PRO A 210 -5.92 11.09 -7.27
N ASP A 211 -4.78 11.36 -7.89
CA ASP A 211 -4.13 10.46 -8.84
C ASP A 211 -2.60 10.31 -8.66
N GLU A 212 -1.99 11.03 -7.72
CA GLU A 212 -0.58 10.95 -7.33
C GLU A 212 -0.42 11.34 -5.85
N ASN A 213 0.31 10.54 -5.08
CA ASN A 213 0.63 10.85 -3.70
C ASN A 213 2.14 10.65 -3.45
N ARG A 214 2.73 11.46 -2.57
CA ARG A 214 4.14 11.38 -2.19
C ARG A 214 4.29 11.70 -0.71
N GLU A 215 4.56 10.67 0.08
CA GLU A 215 4.58 10.78 1.54
C GLU A 215 5.84 11.51 2.05
N ARG A 216 7.02 11.16 1.54
CA ARG A 216 8.30 11.82 1.81
C ARG A 216 9.26 11.60 0.67
N GLY A 217 9.53 12.63 -0.12
CA GLY A 217 10.71 12.59 -0.96
C GLY A 217 11.19 13.98 -1.32
N GLU A 218 12.49 14.18 -1.19
CA GLU A 218 13.19 15.24 -1.91
C GLU A 218 13.22 14.85 -3.39
N SER A 219 13.05 15.82 -4.28
CA SER A 219 13.22 15.58 -5.71
C SER A 219 14.61 14.96 -5.97
N PRO A 220 14.72 13.87 -6.75
CA PRO A 220 16.00 13.39 -7.23
C PRO A 220 16.79 14.49 -7.93
N ASP A 221 18.11 14.36 -7.90
CA ASP A 221 18.99 15.26 -8.61
C ASP A 221 18.68 15.19 -10.13
N LYS A 222 18.72 16.35 -10.80
CA LYS A 222 18.54 16.42 -12.25
C LYS A 222 19.61 15.60 -12.99
N GLU A 223 20.82 15.54 -12.45
CA GLU A 223 21.89 14.70 -13.01
C GLU A 223 21.58 13.21 -12.93
N ASP A 224 20.93 12.77 -11.85
CA ASP A 224 20.48 11.39 -11.69
C ASP A 224 19.41 11.05 -12.73
N VAL A 225 18.42 11.94 -12.93
CA VAL A 225 17.37 11.76 -13.95
C VAL A 225 17.98 11.69 -15.36
N GLN A 226 18.91 12.60 -15.69
CA GLN A 226 19.60 12.59 -16.98
C GLN A 226 20.40 11.32 -17.20
N ARG A 227 21.06 10.80 -16.16
CA ARG A 227 21.81 9.53 -16.23
C ARG A 227 20.90 8.34 -16.53
N GLU A 228 19.64 8.39 -16.09
CA GLU A 228 18.64 7.37 -16.44
C GLU A 228 18.19 7.47 -17.90
N ASP A 229 18.02 8.68 -18.43
CA ASP A 229 17.59 8.95 -19.81
C ASP A 229 18.68 8.63 -20.86
N LEU A 230 19.96 8.79 -20.53
CA LEU A 230 21.09 8.64 -21.47
C LEU A 230 21.37 7.19 -21.89
N ARG A 231 20.78 6.19 -21.23
CA ARG A 231 21.03 4.78 -21.54
C ARG A 231 20.06 4.31 -22.61
N ILE A 232 20.56 4.16 -23.84
CA ILE A 232 19.78 3.64 -24.95
C ILE A 232 19.44 2.18 -24.64
N LYS A 233 18.14 1.87 -24.62
CA LYS A 233 17.65 0.50 -24.74
C LYS A 233 18.13 -0.04 -26.09
N SER A 234 18.86 -1.14 -26.10
CA SER A 234 18.98 -1.95 -27.29
C SER A 234 18.77 -3.39 -26.90
N TRP A 235 17.61 -3.91 -27.27
CA TRP A 235 17.44 -5.34 -27.49
C TRP A 235 18.16 -5.68 -28.81
N SER A 236 19.48 -5.50 -28.83
CA SER A 236 20.32 -5.77 -29.98
C SER A 236 21.06 -7.07 -29.70
N ASN A 237 20.81 -8.08 -30.54
CA ASN A 237 21.55 -9.34 -30.59
C ASN A 237 21.37 -10.28 -29.38
N ALA A 238 20.14 -10.44 -28.87
CA ALA A 238 19.80 -11.44 -27.85
C ALA A 238 20.61 -11.33 -26.53
N THR A 239 21.16 -10.15 -26.22
CA THR A 239 21.92 -9.90 -24.98
C THR A 239 21.10 -8.98 -24.09
N ASP A 240 20.79 -9.44 -22.89
CA ASP A 240 20.20 -8.61 -21.85
C ASP A 240 21.18 -7.49 -21.45
N ASN A 241 20.82 -6.26 -21.79
CA ASN A 241 21.63 -5.08 -21.62
C ASN A 241 21.27 -4.28 -20.35
N ARG A 242 20.47 -4.86 -19.45
CA ARG A 242 20.21 -4.27 -18.14
C ARG A 242 21.51 -4.02 -17.43
N THR A 243 21.62 -2.82 -16.90
CA THR A 243 22.85 -2.37 -16.27
C THR A 243 22.68 -2.38 -14.77
N ARG A 244 23.72 -2.84 -14.07
CA ARG A 244 23.80 -2.82 -12.62
C ARG A 244 23.76 -1.38 -12.10
N ARG A 245 23.13 -1.18 -10.94
CA ARG A 245 23.01 0.09 -10.19
C ARG A 245 23.70 -0.01 -8.83
N ALA A 246 24.84 -0.70 -8.78
CA ALA A 246 25.57 -0.90 -7.53
C ALA A 246 26.34 0.35 -7.11
N ILE A 247 26.67 0.45 -5.83
CA ILE A 247 27.52 1.52 -5.29
C ILE A 247 28.88 1.53 -5.98
N ALA A 248 29.44 0.33 -6.24
CA ALA A 248 30.70 0.16 -6.96
C ALA A 248 30.69 0.69 -8.40
N ASP A 249 29.50 0.87 -9.00
CA ASP A 249 29.34 1.40 -10.36
C ASP A 249 29.11 2.93 -10.36
N GLY A 250 29.30 3.60 -9.20
CA GLY A 250 29.13 5.04 -9.06
C GLY A 250 27.69 5.50 -8.77
N TYR A 251 26.80 4.59 -8.37
CA TYR A 251 25.44 4.90 -7.95
C TYR A 251 25.34 5.01 -6.45
N SER A 252 25.19 6.24 -5.95
CA SER A 252 25.14 6.50 -4.52
C SER A 252 24.13 5.61 -3.80
N ASP A 253 24.50 5.18 -2.61
CA ASP A 253 23.58 4.56 -1.66
C ASP A 253 22.46 5.51 -1.24
N THR A 254 22.78 6.81 -1.22
CA THR A 254 21.83 7.88 -0.90
C THR A 254 20.98 8.33 -2.08
N ASN A 255 21.07 7.66 -3.25
CA ASN A 255 20.22 7.98 -4.39
C ASN A 255 18.73 7.80 -4.00
N THR A 256 17.94 8.87 -4.14
CA THR A 256 16.58 8.94 -3.61
C THR A 256 15.60 8.00 -4.29
N VAL A 257 15.90 7.58 -5.52
CA VAL A 257 15.07 6.66 -6.30
C VAL A 257 15.44 5.21 -5.96
N TYR A 258 16.74 4.90 -5.86
CA TYR A 258 17.20 3.52 -5.67
C TYR A 258 17.00 2.98 -4.27
N GLN A 259 16.94 3.85 -3.26
CA GLN A 259 16.54 3.46 -1.91
C GLN A 259 15.12 2.89 -1.84
N SER A 260 14.26 3.37 -2.72
CA SER A 260 12.85 2.99 -2.75
C SER A 260 12.60 1.64 -3.43
N PHE A 261 13.64 0.92 -3.87
CA PHE A 261 13.52 -0.43 -4.41
C PHE A 261 14.15 -1.44 -3.46
N ALA A 262 13.38 -2.46 -3.13
CA ALA A 262 13.77 -3.53 -2.21
C ALA A 262 13.87 -4.88 -2.91
N ASP A 263 14.88 -5.63 -2.51
CA ASP A 263 14.93 -7.07 -2.72
C ASP A 263 13.89 -7.73 -1.81
N TYR A 264 13.13 -8.67 -2.36
CA TYR A 264 12.04 -9.37 -1.69
C TYR A 264 12.08 -10.86 -2.01
N GLY A 265 13.25 -11.47 -1.78
CA GLY A 265 13.53 -12.90 -1.92
C GLY A 265 13.04 -13.53 -3.22
N GLY A 266 13.84 -13.46 -4.29
CA GLY A 266 13.41 -13.98 -5.61
C GLY A 266 12.33 -13.12 -6.28
N CYS A 267 11.93 -12.03 -5.64
CA CYS A 267 11.09 -10.97 -6.16
C CYS A 267 11.69 -9.59 -5.83
N SER A 268 11.05 -8.57 -6.38
CA SER A 268 11.32 -7.16 -6.14
C SER A 268 10.10 -6.48 -5.52
N ALA A 269 10.33 -5.38 -4.80
CA ALA A 269 9.28 -4.53 -4.28
C ALA A 269 9.68 -3.05 -4.35
N THR A 270 8.67 -2.17 -4.30
CA THR A 270 8.87 -0.71 -4.28
C THR A 270 8.30 -0.12 -3.01
N VAL A 271 9.11 0.60 -2.25
CA VAL A 271 8.71 1.27 -1.00
C VAL A 271 7.82 2.48 -1.32
N LEU A 272 6.60 2.46 -0.77
CA LEU A 272 5.62 3.55 -0.89
C LEU A 272 5.63 4.45 0.35
N SER A 273 5.81 3.86 1.53
CA SER A 273 5.84 4.53 2.82
C SER A 273 6.83 3.82 3.74
N ALA A 274 7.62 4.59 4.49
CA ALA A 274 8.45 4.04 5.56
C ALA A 274 8.69 5.08 6.67
N ASN A 275 8.51 4.65 7.92
CA ASN A 275 8.83 5.40 9.13
C ASN A 275 9.57 4.50 10.13
N SER A 276 9.85 4.97 11.35
CA SER A 276 10.60 4.20 12.35
C SER A 276 9.94 2.90 12.82
N ASN A 277 8.67 2.67 12.48
CA ASN A 277 7.86 1.56 13.00
C ASN A 277 7.28 0.68 11.89
N ARG A 278 7.02 1.23 10.70
CA ARG A 278 6.29 0.56 9.63
C ARG A 278 6.84 0.92 8.26
N MET A 279 6.79 -0.04 7.36
CA MET A 279 6.97 0.12 5.93
C MET A 279 5.78 -0.47 5.18
N VAL A 280 5.33 0.24 4.15
CA VAL A 280 4.40 -0.27 3.14
C VAL A 280 5.12 -0.27 1.80
N ALA A 281 5.26 -1.45 1.20
CA ALA A 281 5.82 -1.64 -0.13
C ALA A 281 4.78 -2.25 -1.07
N ILE A 282 4.93 -2.02 -2.36
CA ILE A 282 4.12 -2.63 -3.42
C ILE A 282 4.94 -3.65 -4.19
N THR A 283 4.31 -4.78 -4.52
CA THR A 283 4.89 -5.89 -5.28
C THR A 283 3.79 -6.61 -6.06
N ALA A 284 4.10 -7.73 -6.70
CA ALA A 284 3.14 -8.60 -7.36
C ALA A 284 2.50 -9.58 -6.35
N ALA A 285 1.25 -9.97 -6.56
CA ALA A 285 0.55 -10.88 -5.65
C ALA A 285 1.20 -12.28 -5.62
N HIS A 286 1.76 -12.73 -6.73
CA HIS A 286 2.49 -13.99 -6.79
C HIS A 286 3.83 -13.99 -6.04
N CYS A 287 4.37 -12.81 -5.71
CA CYS A 287 5.53 -12.70 -4.83
C CYS A 287 5.17 -12.93 -3.36
N ILE A 288 3.92 -12.69 -2.96
CA ILE A 288 3.46 -12.95 -1.58
C ILE A 288 2.84 -14.35 -1.45
N PHE A 289 2.31 -14.91 -2.53
CA PHE A 289 1.80 -16.29 -2.61
C PHE A 289 2.57 -17.08 -3.69
N PRO A 290 3.75 -17.64 -3.35
CA PRO A 290 4.60 -18.35 -4.30
C PRO A 290 4.09 -19.76 -4.68
N GLY A 291 2.94 -20.17 -4.13
CA GLY A 291 2.32 -21.47 -4.36
C GLY A 291 1.02 -21.62 -3.57
N ALA A 292 0.17 -22.60 -3.95
CA ALA A 292 -1.14 -22.87 -3.37
C ALA A 292 -1.20 -22.96 -1.83
N ASP A 293 -0.13 -23.52 -1.23
CA ASP A 293 -0.05 -23.81 0.19
C ASP A 293 0.93 -22.89 0.93
N ALA A 294 1.50 -21.90 0.25
CA ALA A 294 2.63 -21.12 0.75
C ALA A 294 2.37 -19.62 0.71
N PHE A 295 3.05 -18.91 1.62
CA PHE A 295 3.24 -17.47 1.57
C PHE A 295 4.74 -17.15 1.67
N SER A 296 5.17 -16.03 1.13
CA SER A 296 6.58 -15.60 1.24
C SER A 296 6.90 -15.15 2.66
N SER A 297 7.89 -15.79 3.29
CA SER A 297 8.45 -15.35 4.58
C SER A 297 9.65 -14.42 4.42
N SER A 298 10.02 -14.10 3.18
CA SER A 298 11.18 -13.29 2.84
C SER A 298 11.07 -11.88 3.43
N LYS A 299 12.22 -11.28 3.75
CA LYS A 299 12.29 -9.91 4.27
C LYS A 299 12.39 -8.90 3.14
N LEU A 300 11.90 -7.70 3.36
CA LEU A 300 12.19 -6.56 2.50
C LEU A 300 13.59 -6.02 2.82
N ARG A 301 14.43 -5.87 1.80
CA ARG A 301 15.80 -5.37 1.90
C ARG A 301 16.00 -4.18 0.95
N PRO A 302 15.60 -2.95 1.37
CA PRO A 302 15.75 -1.76 0.55
C PRO A 302 17.21 -1.50 0.19
N ARG A 303 17.46 -1.11 -1.07
CA ARG A 303 18.79 -0.83 -1.61
C ARG A 303 19.80 -1.96 -1.35
N ARG A 304 19.39 -3.23 -1.39
CA ARG A 304 20.33 -4.36 -1.26
C ARG A 304 21.46 -4.20 -2.28
N ASN A 305 22.70 -4.41 -1.83
CA ASN A 305 23.88 -4.19 -2.64
C ASN A 305 24.93 -5.27 -2.34
N SER A 306 24.83 -6.37 -3.10
CA SER A 306 25.63 -7.59 -2.95
C SER A 306 25.41 -8.27 -1.58
N THR A 307 26.44 -8.90 -1.03
CA THR A 307 26.43 -9.62 0.26
C THR A 307 26.52 -8.68 1.47
N THR A 308 26.80 -7.41 1.25
CA THR A 308 26.78 -6.40 2.31
C THR A 308 25.38 -6.28 2.88
N SER A 309 25.27 -6.17 4.21
CA SER A 309 24.00 -5.86 4.87
C SER A 309 23.36 -4.65 4.18
N PRO A 310 22.07 -4.71 3.81
CA PRO A 310 21.41 -3.56 3.20
C PRO A 310 21.60 -2.34 4.11
N THR A 311 21.99 -1.22 3.52
CA THR A 311 22.28 0.03 4.26
C THR A 311 21.10 0.50 5.10
N TRP A 312 19.88 0.16 4.67
CA TRP A 312 18.62 0.53 5.31
C TRP A 312 18.06 -0.59 6.20
N GLY A 313 18.88 -1.62 6.46
CA GLY A 313 18.51 -2.81 7.21
C GLY A 313 17.51 -3.70 6.48
N SER A 314 17.03 -4.71 7.22
CA SER A 314 15.97 -5.61 6.78
C SER A 314 14.67 -5.29 7.49
N TRP A 315 13.56 -5.60 6.84
CA TRP A 315 12.22 -5.33 7.34
C TRP A 315 11.43 -6.62 7.31
N THR A 316 10.97 -7.04 8.48
CA THR A 316 10.20 -8.28 8.65
C THR A 316 8.75 -8.02 8.30
N VAL A 317 8.25 -8.81 7.36
CA VAL A 317 6.86 -8.76 6.93
C VAL A 317 5.97 -9.28 8.05
N TYR A 318 4.85 -8.58 8.30
CA TYR A 318 3.82 -9.04 9.22
C TYR A 318 2.46 -9.23 8.55
N ALA A 319 2.18 -8.53 7.45
CA ALA A 319 0.93 -8.70 6.73
C ALA A 319 1.03 -8.38 5.22
N PHE A 320 0.05 -8.85 4.47
CA PHE A 320 -0.16 -8.50 3.06
C PHE A 320 -1.53 -7.88 2.86
N GLY A 321 -1.68 -7.04 1.83
CA GLY A 321 -2.97 -6.52 1.35
C GLY A 321 -3.10 -6.71 -0.16
N TYR A 322 -4.17 -7.33 -0.66
CA TYR A 322 -4.30 -7.74 -2.07
C TYR A 322 -5.76 -7.88 -2.50
N TYR A 323 -5.99 -8.14 -3.80
CA TYR A 323 -7.33 -8.49 -4.31
C TYR A 323 -7.64 -9.98 -4.04
N PRO A 324 -8.70 -10.34 -3.30
CA PRO A 324 -9.05 -11.76 -3.02
C PRO A 324 -9.20 -12.59 -4.29
N VAL A 325 -9.72 -11.97 -5.35
CA VAL A 325 -9.94 -12.56 -6.67
C VAL A 325 -8.66 -13.16 -7.28
N TYR A 326 -7.47 -12.75 -6.84
CA TYR A 326 -6.22 -13.43 -7.21
C TYR A 326 -6.21 -14.89 -6.74
N LEU A 327 -6.52 -15.13 -5.45
CA LEU A 327 -6.59 -16.48 -4.89
C LEU A 327 -7.87 -17.22 -5.31
N ASP A 328 -8.99 -16.52 -5.47
CA ASP A 328 -10.25 -17.17 -5.88
C ASP A 328 -10.18 -17.75 -7.30
N ASN A 329 -9.30 -17.19 -8.14
CA ASN A 329 -8.99 -17.72 -9.46
C ASN A 329 -7.83 -18.74 -9.45
N ASN A 330 -7.35 -19.17 -8.28
CA ASN A 330 -6.21 -20.06 -8.09
C ASN A 330 -4.93 -19.59 -8.80
N CYS A 331 -4.71 -18.28 -8.91
CA CYS A 331 -3.57 -17.73 -9.63
C CYS A 331 -2.21 -18.00 -8.95
N ASP A 332 -2.22 -18.40 -7.69
CA ASP A 332 -1.05 -18.87 -6.95
C ASP A 332 -0.62 -20.31 -7.27
N ASP A 333 -1.45 -21.08 -7.99
CA ASP A 333 -1.15 -22.46 -8.39
C ASP A 333 -1.19 -22.64 -9.92
N ASP A 334 -2.20 -22.06 -10.58
CA ASP A 334 -2.41 -22.16 -12.02
C ASP A 334 -2.62 -20.78 -12.66
N TRP A 335 -1.65 -20.39 -13.48
CA TRP A 335 -1.72 -19.18 -14.31
C TRP A 335 -2.55 -19.37 -15.59
N GLY A 336 -3.31 -20.47 -15.71
CA GLY A 336 -3.99 -21.03 -16.88
C GLY A 336 -4.93 -20.14 -17.71
N GLY A 337 -5.09 -18.85 -17.37
CA GLY A 337 -5.76 -17.84 -18.18
C GLY A 337 -4.93 -16.57 -18.48
N GLY A 338 -3.70 -16.47 -17.95
CA GLY A 338 -2.77 -15.35 -18.10
C GLY A 338 -3.35 -14.00 -17.65
N ALA A 339 -4.14 -13.37 -18.52
CA ALA A 339 -4.81 -12.10 -18.28
C ALA A 339 -5.72 -12.11 -17.04
N SER A 340 -6.40 -13.23 -16.76
CA SER A 340 -7.26 -13.38 -15.57
C SER A 340 -6.49 -13.22 -14.26
N CYS A 341 -5.23 -13.64 -14.23
CA CYS A 341 -4.35 -13.52 -13.07
C CYS A 341 -3.60 -12.20 -13.05
N ILE A 342 -3.02 -11.79 -14.19
CA ILE A 342 -2.26 -10.53 -14.29
C ILE A 342 -3.11 -9.34 -13.84
N LYS A 343 -4.40 -9.29 -14.19
CA LYS A 343 -5.30 -8.18 -13.81
C LYS A 343 -5.52 -8.07 -12.28
N HIS A 344 -5.13 -9.06 -11.49
CA HIS A 344 -5.19 -9.02 -10.02
C HIS A 344 -3.83 -9.18 -9.35
N ASP A 345 -2.76 -9.31 -10.14
CA ASP A 345 -1.41 -9.59 -9.66
C ASP A 345 -0.69 -8.32 -9.17
N ILE A 346 -1.14 -7.82 -8.03
CA ILE A 346 -0.62 -6.64 -7.35
C ILE A 346 -0.97 -6.75 -5.87
N ALA A 347 0.00 -6.45 -5.01
CA ALA A 347 -0.16 -6.57 -3.57
C ALA A 347 0.67 -5.54 -2.82
N LEU A 348 0.25 -5.27 -1.59
CA LEU A 348 0.97 -4.52 -0.59
C LEU A 348 1.63 -5.49 0.40
N VAL A 349 2.85 -5.16 0.77
CA VAL A 349 3.63 -5.83 1.81
C VAL A 349 3.79 -4.84 2.95
N LEU A 350 3.32 -5.24 4.13
CA LEU A 350 3.40 -4.46 5.35
C LEU A 350 4.48 -5.09 6.24
N ALA A 351 5.47 -4.28 6.63
CA ALA A 351 6.65 -4.75 7.34
C ALA A 351 7.05 -3.83 8.50
N THR A 352 7.69 -4.40 9.51
CA THR A 352 8.31 -3.67 10.63
C THR A 352 9.84 -3.70 10.51
N PRO A 353 10.54 -2.67 11.00
CA PRO A 353 11.99 -2.63 10.93
C PRO A 353 12.61 -3.68 11.86
N ASP A 354 13.57 -4.44 11.35
CA ASP A 354 14.44 -5.22 12.22
C ASP A 354 15.34 -4.29 13.06
N SER A 355 15.94 -4.83 14.12
CA SER A 355 16.91 -4.08 14.93
C SER A 355 18.03 -3.49 14.06
N GLY A 356 18.21 -2.17 14.15
CA GLY A 356 19.21 -1.43 13.36
C GLY A 356 18.76 -1.02 11.96
N ALA A 357 17.55 -1.38 11.52
CA ALA A 357 16.99 -0.88 10.27
C ALA A 357 16.58 0.59 10.40
N THR A 358 16.73 1.33 9.29
CA THR A 358 16.37 2.74 9.20
C THR A 358 15.44 2.93 8.02
N ALA A 359 14.41 3.75 8.17
CA ALA A 359 13.44 4.01 7.11
C ALA A 359 14.14 4.48 5.82
N PRO A 360 14.04 3.73 4.70
CA PRO A 360 14.52 4.20 3.41
C PRO A 360 13.63 5.32 2.88
N ARG A 361 14.01 5.91 1.75
CA ARG A 361 13.12 6.79 0.98
C ARG A 361 11.98 5.99 0.33
N SER A 362 10.93 6.72 -0.04
CA SER A 362 9.78 6.19 -0.75
C SER A 362 9.64 6.81 -2.14
N LEU A 363 9.03 6.07 -3.06
CA LEU A 363 8.45 6.67 -4.26
C LEU A 363 7.06 7.21 -3.97
N GLY A 364 6.65 8.21 -4.72
CA GLY A 364 5.22 8.47 -4.84
C GLY A 364 4.53 7.33 -5.59
N TRP A 365 3.22 7.24 -5.50
CA TRP A 365 2.41 6.31 -6.28
C TRP A 365 1.29 7.05 -6.98
N GLY A 366 0.83 6.53 -8.10
CA GLY A 366 -0.25 7.16 -8.84
C GLY A 366 -0.69 6.36 -10.05
N TYR A 367 -1.81 6.77 -10.61
CA TYR A 367 -2.33 6.20 -11.85
C TYR A 367 -2.37 7.29 -12.93
N ARG A 368 -2.05 6.96 -14.17
CA ARG A 368 -1.97 7.92 -15.28
C ARG A 368 -2.62 7.39 -16.52
N PRO A 369 -3.37 8.22 -17.28
CA PRO A 369 -4.03 7.75 -18.47
C PRO A 369 -3.00 7.31 -19.51
N LYS A 370 -3.39 6.40 -20.40
CA LYS A 370 -2.57 5.95 -21.54
C LYS A 370 -1.85 7.09 -22.27
N SER A 371 -2.55 8.18 -22.56
CA SER A 371 -1.96 9.34 -23.28
C SER A 371 -0.78 9.94 -22.52
N PHE A 372 -0.95 10.20 -21.22
CA PHE A 372 0.14 10.68 -20.37
C PHE A 372 1.32 9.70 -20.38
N LEU A 373 1.04 8.42 -20.16
CA LEU A 373 2.10 7.42 -20.12
C LEU A 373 2.81 7.32 -21.46
N ASN A 374 2.16 7.52 -22.60
CA ASN A 374 2.84 7.52 -23.90
C ASN A 374 3.84 8.68 -24.05
N ASP A 375 3.51 9.86 -23.51
CA ASP A 375 4.30 11.08 -23.71
C ASP A 375 5.46 11.26 -22.71
N HIS A 376 5.53 10.43 -21.65
CA HIS A 376 6.55 10.56 -20.60
C HIS A 376 7.70 9.56 -20.75
N SER A 377 8.84 9.84 -20.11
CA SER A 377 9.87 8.82 -19.85
C SER A 377 9.39 7.91 -18.71
N LYS A 378 9.52 6.60 -18.90
CA LYS A 378 9.19 5.57 -17.92
C LYS A 378 10.40 4.70 -17.70
N TYR A 379 10.48 4.10 -16.53
CA TYR A 379 11.61 3.31 -16.07
C TYR A 379 11.11 2.13 -15.25
N ARG A 380 12.00 1.15 -15.06
CA ARG A 380 11.80 -0.01 -14.20
C ARG A 380 13.10 -0.30 -13.46
N ARG A 381 13.02 -0.65 -12.18
CA ARG A 381 14.14 -1.17 -11.41
C ARG A 381 13.72 -2.40 -10.62
N GLY A 382 14.64 -3.34 -10.47
CA GLY A 382 14.39 -4.61 -9.80
C GLY A 382 15.66 -5.37 -9.44
N TYR A 383 15.50 -6.48 -8.76
CA TYR A 383 16.54 -7.41 -8.32
C TYR A 383 16.43 -8.73 -9.09
N PRO A 384 16.97 -8.80 -10.32
CA PRO A 384 16.95 -10.03 -11.09
C PRO A 384 17.75 -11.13 -10.39
N GLY A 385 17.26 -12.36 -10.46
CA GLY A 385 18.01 -13.55 -10.10
C GLY A 385 19.04 -13.84 -11.17
N CYS A 386 20.30 -14.05 -10.79
CA CYS A 386 21.40 -14.15 -11.77
C CYS A 386 21.63 -15.54 -12.35
N SER A 387 20.86 -16.54 -11.91
CA SER A 387 21.00 -17.94 -12.30
C SER A 387 19.99 -18.37 -13.35
N TYR A 388 19.15 -17.45 -13.84
CA TYR A 388 18.05 -17.75 -14.75
C TYR A 388 18.35 -17.34 -16.19
N GLU A 389 17.58 -17.89 -17.12
CA GLU A 389 17.55 -17.40 -18.50
C GLU A 389 17.23 -15.90 -18.52
N HIS A 390 17.81 -15.18 -19.49
CA HIS A 390 17.70 -13.72 -19.63
C HIS A 390 18.18 -12.92 -18.44
N SER A 391 19.02 -13.49 -17.57
CA SER A 391 19.72 -12.68 -16.57
C SER A 391 20.63 -11.64 -17.25
N PRO A 392 20.85 -10.47 -16.60
CA PRO A 392 21.75 -9.45 -17.13
C PRO A 392 23.14 -9.99 -17.47
N ALA A 393 23.76 -9.49 -18.54
CA ALA A 393 25.14 -9.85 -18.82
C ALA A 393 26.06 -9.46 -17.65
N GLY A 394 26.80 -10.43 -17.10
CA GLY A 394 27.60 -10.22 -15.89
C GLY A 394 26.76 -9.98 -14.64
N CYS A 395 25.54 -10.56 -14.57
CA CYS A 395 24.67 -10.45 -13.41
C CYS A 395 25.38 -10.85 -12.12
N THR A 396 25.27 -9.99 -11.12
CA THR A 396 25.74 -10.24 -9.76
C THR A 396 24.57 -10.18 -8.81
N THR A 397 24.36 -11.24 -8.03
CA THR A 397 23.20 -11.41 -7.15
C THR A 397 23.06 -10.25 -6.17
N ASN A 398 21.82 -10.01 -5.72
CA ASN A 398 21.52 -9.04 -4.67
C ASN A 398 21.88 -7.58 -5.04
N ASN A 399 21.82 -7.24 -6.32
CA ASN A 399 22.04 -5.88 -6.79
C ASN A 399 20.82 -5.38 -7.57
N LEU A 400 20.59 -4.07 -7.50
CA LEU A 400 19.58 -3.43 -8.29
C LEU A 400 20.03 -3.33 -9.76
N TYR A 401 19.14 -3.68 -10.68
CA TYR A 401 19.32 -3.54 -12.12
C TYR A 401 18.20 -2.74 -12.74
N GLY A 402 18.46 -2.22 -13.94
CA GLY A 402 17.42 -1.72 -14.81
C GLY A 402 17.94 -1.20 -16.14
N ASP A 403 17.00 -1.02 -17.05
CA ASP A 403 17.22 -0.42 -18.36
C ASP A 403 17.19 1.11 -18.31
N GLY A 404 17.46 1.73 -19.45
CA GLY A 404 17.09 3.12 -19.67
C GLY A 404 15.58 3.31 -19.84
N LYS A 405 15.19 4.30 -20.63
CA LYS A 405 13.77 4.59 -20.89
C LYS A 405 13.06 3.39 -21.53
N LEU A 406 11.92 3.01 -20.97
CA LEU A 406 11.02 2.01 -21.54
C LEU A 406 9.81 2.63 -22.23
N SER A 407 9.22 1.85 -23.11
CA SER A 407 7.94 2.10 -23.76
C SER A 407 6.86 1.21 -23.15
N VAL A 408 5.65 1.74 -23.07
CA VAL A 408 4.45 1.02 -22.63
C VAL A 408 3.40 1.03 -23.75
N GLY A 409 2.43 0.13 -23.69
CA GLY A 409 1.37 -0.03 -24.70
C GLY A 409 0.56 -1.30 -24.45
N GLY A 410 -0.41 -1.61 -25.32
CA GLY A 410 -1.20 -2.84 -25.15
C GLY A 410 -1.98 -2.83 -23.85
N PHE A 411 -2.67 -1.72 -23.58
CA PHE A 411 -3.48 -1.53 -22.39
C PHE A 411 -4.76 -2.37 -22.49
N SER A 412 -5.07 -3.11 -21.42
CA SER A 412 -6.21 -4.02 -21.44
C SER A 412 -6.76 -4.36 -20.06
N SER A 413 -7.83 -5.16 -20.03
CA SER A 413 -8.57 -5.58 -18.82
C SER A 413 -9.13 -4.41 -18.00
N LEU A 414 -10.23 -3.80 -18.46
CA LEU A 414 -10.88 -2.70 -17.75
C LEU A 414 -11.38 -3.13 -16.36
N ASP A 415 -11.20 -2.24 -15.39
CA ASP A 415 -11.88 -2.31 -14.10
C ASP A 415 -13.24 -1.59 -14.12
N SER A 416 -13.93 -1.59 -12.97
CA SER A 416 -15.22 -0.93 -12.78
C SER A 416 -15.18 0.58 -13.03
N ASP A 417 -14.00 1.19 -12.93
CA ASP A 417 -13.79 2.63 -13.12
C ASP A 417 -13.36 2.96 -14.56
N TRP A 418 -13.40 1.97 -15.47
CA TRP A 418 -12.94 2.09 -16.86
C TRP A 418 -11.44 2.34 -16.99
N TRP A 419 -10.64 1.77 -16.08
CA TRP A 419 -9.18 1.80 -16.16
C TRP A 419 -8.61 0.45 -16.56
N ASN A 420 -7.73 0.44 -17.55
CA ASN A 420 -7.04 -0.78 -17.95
C ASN A 420 -6.10 -1.23 -16.84
N ARG A 421 -6.28 -2.47 -16.39
CA ARG A 421 -5.48 -3.06 -15.32
C ARG A 421 -4.12 -3.53 -15.81
N ILE A 422 -4.04 -4.00 -17.05
CA ILE A 422 -2.84 -4.58 -17.64
C ILE A 422 -2.20 -3.58 -18.60
N VAL A 423 -0.87 -3.53 -18.61
CA VAL A 423 -0.10 -2.84 -19.66
C VAL A 423 1.14 -3.63 -20.03
N LYS A 424 1.44 -3.70 -21.33
CA LYS A 424 2.68 -4.26 -21.85
C LYS A 424 3.80 -3.22 -21.81
N PHE A 425 5.02 -3.66 -21.50
CA PHE A 425 6.20 -2.81 -21.43
C PHE A 425 7.42 -3.46 -22.07
N SER A 426 8.44 -2.64 -22.32
CA SER A 426 9.58 -3.02 -23.15
C SER A 426 10.91 -3.27 -22.44
N SER A 427 10.97 -3.22 -21.12
CA SER A 427 12.21 -3.52 -20.38
C SER A 427 12.38 -5.03 -20.26
N ASP A 428 13.62 -5.50 -20.33
CA ASP A 428 13.95 -6.91 -20.11
C ASP A 428 13.69 -7.30 -18.65
N ILE A 429 13.22 -8.53 -18.45
CA ILE A 429 12.93 -9.11 -17.14
C ILE A 429 13.36 -10.57 -17.13
N ASN A 430 13.61 -11.08 -15.94
CA ASN A 430 13.77 -12.50 -15.67
C ASN A 430 13.29 -12.79 -14.23
N PRO A 431 13.27 -14.06 -13.78
CA PRO A 431 12.90 -14.38 -12.40
C PRO A 431 13.72 -13.56 -11.40
N GLY A 432 13.06 -12.96 -10.40
CA GLY A 432 13.62 -11.88 -9.56
C GLY A 432 13.01 -10.50 -9.82
N ASP A 433 12.67 -10.18 -11.07
CA ASP A 433 12.08 -8.87 -11.42
C ASP A 433 10.59 -8.78 -11.12
N SER A 434 9.91 -9.89 -10.85
CA SER A 434 8.53 -9.90 -10.38
C SER A 434 8.31 -8.89 -9.25
N GLY A 435 7.25 -8.08 -9.34
CA GLY A 435 6.96 -7.03 -8.38
C GLY A 435 7.79 -5.74 -8.51
N SER A 436 8.73 -5.67 -9.45
CA SER A 436 9.49 -4.44 -9.75
C SER A 436 8.55 -3.28 -10.09
N GLY A 437 8.78 -2.12 -9.49
CA GLY A 437 8.00 -0.92 -9.80
C GLY A 437 8.37 -0.34 -11.17
N LEU A 438 7.35 -0.05 -11.98
CA LEU A 438 7.44 0.83 -13.13
C LEU A 438 7.08 2.25 -12.69
N TYR A 439 7.93 3.22 -13.00
CA TYR A 439 7.76 4.60 -12.55
C TYR A 439 8.03 5.62 -13.66
N TYR A 440 7.53 6.84 -13.47
CA TYR A 440 7.83 8.02 -14.28
C TYR A 440 8.25 9.19 -13.39
N TYR A 441 8.86 10.22 -13.98
CA TYR A 441 9.08 11.49 -13.31
C TYR A 441 8.02 12.52 -13.71
N ARG A 442 7.52 13.26 -12.72
CA ARG A 442 6.69 14.45 -12.93
C ARG A 442 7.20 15.58 -12.03
N SER A 443 7.49 16.74 -12.63
CA SER A 443 8.09 17.87 -11.91
C SER A 443 9.35 17.48 -11.12
N GLY A 444 10.16 16.58 -11.68
CA GLY A 444 11.35 16.04 -11.04
C GLY A 444 11.13 14.95 -10.00
N ASN A 445 9.89 14.54 -9.71
CA ASN A 445 9.56 13.57 -8.66
C ASN A 445 9.15 12.21 -9.24
N PRO A 446 9.64 11.08 -8.68
CA PRO A 446 9.32 9.75 -9.18
C PRO A 446 8.01 9.20 -8.60
N TYR A 447 7.18 8.60 -9.45
CA TYR A 447 5.93 7.95 -9.08
C TYR A 447 5.82 6.57 -9.70
N VAL A 448 5.61 5.54 -8.87
CA VAL A 448 5.28 4.18 -9.34
C VAL A 448 3.84 4.14 -9.84
N PHE A 449 3.61 3.45 -10.95
CA PHE A 449 2.30 3.33 -11.58
C PHE A 449 1.92 1.91 -11.98
N ALA A 450 2.84 0.96 -11.89
CA ALA A 450 2.59 -0.45 -12.13
C ALA A 450 3.66 -1.32 -11.47
N VAL A 451 3.37 -2.62 -11.34
CA VAL A 451 4.33 -3.65 -10.94
C VAL A 451 4.54 -4.65 -12.07
N THR A 452 5.78 -5.11 -12.26
CA THR A 452 6.09 -6.22 -13.16
C THR A 452 5.37 -7.49 -12.71
N SER A 453 4.66 -8.15 -13.62
CA SER A 453 3.80 -9.28 -13.31
C SER A 453 4.24 -10.56 -14.00
N ALA A 454 4.37 -10.57 -15.33
CA ALA A 454 4.62 -11.80 -16.08
C ALA A 454 5.38 -11.55 -17.38
N GLU A 455 5.98 -12.62 -17.91
CA GLU A 455 6.56 -12.67 -19.26
C GLU A 455 5.71 -13.55 -20.20
N PRO A 456 5.69 -13.28 -21.51
CA PRO A 456 5.08 -14.20 -22.46
C PRO A 456 5.95 -15.44 -22.64
N SER A 457 5.33 -16.61 -22.57
CA SER A 457 5.91 -17.94 -22.78
C SER A 457 6.67 -18.12 -24.11
N SER A 458 6.34 -17.32 -25.13
CA SER A 458 7.01 -17.29 -26.43
C SER A 458 8.33 -16.49 -26.44
N CYS A 459 8.55 -15.65 -25.43
CA CYS A 459 9.72 -14.78 -25.31
C CYS A 459 10.85 -15.50 -24.59
N LYS A 460 11.41 -16.56 -25.22
CA LYS A 460 12.55 -17.34 -24.67
C LYS A 460 13.88 -17.11 -25.35
N THR A 461 13.91 -16.74 -26.61
CA THR A 461 15.17 -16.55 -27.36
C THR A 461 15.11 -15.40 -28.36
N ASP A 462 13.91 -14.97 -28.75
CA ASP A 462 13.73 -13.95 -29.79
C ASP A 462 12.38 -13.21 -29.63
N CYS A 463 12.26 -12.43 -28.56
CA CYS A 463 11.17 -11.49 -28.30
C CYS A 463 11.14 -10.33 -29.32
N SER A 464 10.86 -10.62 -30.59
CA SER A 464 10.78 -9.62 -31.68
C SER A 464 9.77 -8.48 -31.44
N SER A 465 8.95 -8.57 -30.38
CA SER A 465 8.02 -7.52 -30.01
C SER A 465 8.71 -6.39 -29.26
N SER A 466 8.36 -5.16 -29.61
CA SER A 466 8.89 -3.97 -28.91
C SER A 466 8.50 -3.90 -27.44
N ARG A 467 7.52 -4.69 -26.96
CA ARG A 467 6.93 -4.67 -25.61
C ARG A 467 6.47 -6.08 -25.19
N PRO A 468 7.39 -7.00 -24.87
CA PRO A 468 7.01 -8.38 -24.61
C PRO A 468 6.32 -8.55 -23.26
N ASN A 469 6.70 -7.77 -22.25
CA ASN A 469 6.41 -8.10 -20.85
C ASN A 469 5.14 -7.45 -20.31
N PHE A 470 4.53 -8.07 -19.30
CA PHE A 470 3.25 -7.64 -18.71
C PHE A 470 3.43 -7.05 -17.33
N SER A 471 2.70 -5.97 -17.05
CA SER A 471 2.65 -5.33 -15.74
C SER A 471 1.21 -5.05 -15.31
N ARG A 472 0.98 -5.09 -14.00
CA ARG A 472 -0.29 -4.73 -13.37
C ARG A 472 -0.23 -3.28 -12.91
N ARG A 473 -1.08 -2.42 -13.47
CA ARG A 473 -1.14 -0.99 -13.16
C ARG A 473 -1.74 -0.70 -11.78
N ILE A 474 -1.34 0.39 -11.18
CA ILE A 474 -2.16 1.03 -10.15
C ILE A 474 -3.35 1.67 -10.89
N THR A 475 -4.57 1.24 -10.58
CA THR A 475 -5.81 1.87 -11.05
C THR A 475 -6.40 2.74 -9.93
N PRO A 476 -7.41 3.60 -10.19
CA PRO A 476 -7.99 4.43 -9.13
C PRO A 476 -8.47 3.61 -7.93
N ASN A 477 -9.07 2.45 -8.20
CA ASN A 477 -9.49 1.50 -7.17
C ASN A 477 -8.33 1.05 -6.25
N PHE A 478 -7.19 0.64 -6.82
CA PHE A 478 -6.03 0.21 -6.02
C PHE A 478 -5.27 1.40 -5.40
N PHE A 479 -5.28 2.57 -6.06
CA PHE A 479 -4.72 3.80 -5.49
C PHE A 479 -5.45 4.22 -4.22
N ASP A 480 -6.78 4.18 -4.26
CA ASP A 480 -7.59 4.50 -3.09
C ASP A 480 -7.31 3.48 -1.96
N PHE A 481 -7.16 2.18 -2.27
CA PHE A 481 -6.72 1.18 -1.30
C PHE A 481 -5.34 1.46 -0.69
N ILE A 482 -4.34 1.82 -1.49
CA ILE A 482 -3.01 2.21 -0.99
C ILE A 482 -3.14 3.36 0.00
N ASN A 483 -3.89 4.41 -0.35
CA ASN A 483 -4.07 5.57 0.51
C ASN A 483 -4.75 5.19 1.82
N ALA A 484 -5.80 4.37 1.78
CA ALA A 484 -6.49 3.89 2.98
C ALA A 484 -5.55 3.12 3.92
N VAL A 485 -4.65 2.30 3.38
CA VAL A 485 -3.66 1.55 4.18
C VAL A 485 -2.61 2.46 4.82
N ILE A 486 -2.20 3.52 4.11
CA ILE A 486 -1.10 4.40 4.54
C ILE A 486 -1.58 5.49 5.50
N PHE A 487 -2.71 6.14 5.22
CA PHE A 487 -3.25 7.32 5.91
C PHE A 487 -4.61 7.05 6.55
#